data_AF-A0A257A154-F1
#
_entry.id   AF-A0A257A154-F1
#
_cell.length_a   1.000
_cell.length_b   1.000
_cell.length_c   1.000
_cell.angle_alpha   90.00
_cell.angle_beta   90.00
_cell.angle_gamma   90.00
#
_symmetry.space_group_name_H-M   'P 1'
#
loop_
_entity.id
_entity.type
_entity.pdbx_description
1 polymer ?
#
loop_
_entity_poly.entity_id
_entity_poly.type
_entity_poly.pdbx_seq_one_letter_code
_entity_poly.pdbx_strand_id
1 'polypeptide(L)'
;MGELEKHIEKILENKYREGMKIIRMSKTSKELLEELKEKCPHVPEKELVSLFKSVAAGTKMVDSAIISAAHNMEYNATHPPKPEKTWLDDLFTDVARKIIKPKELMKNKKLYAELIELISGLEEKYDDKDPPDIAIFRRRITSFLKEKVKKK
;
A
#
# COMPACT_ATOMS: atom_id res chain seq x y z
N MET A 1 -15.02 -9.95 16.74
CA MET A 1 -15.25 -9.66 15.31
C MET A 1 -16.51 -8.83 15.17
N GLY A 2 -16.39 -7.65 14.57
CA GLY A 2 -17.50 -6.72 14.37
C GLY A 2 -18.52 -7.24 13.35
N GLU A 3 -19.75 -6.70 13.36
CA GLU A 3 -20.81 -7.11 12.42
C GLU A 3 -20.41 -6.89 10.95
N LEU A 4 -19.62 -5.85 10.68
CA LEU A 4 -19.09 -5.55 9.34
C LEU A 4 -18.12 -6.63 8.84
N GLU A 5 -17.25 -7.14 9.71
CA GLU A 5 -16.28 -8.20 9.33
C GLU A 5 -17.01 -9.48 8.94
N LYS A 6 -18.01 -9.89 9.73
CA LYS A 6 -18.86 -11.05 9.42
C LYS A 6 -19.61 -10.90 8.10
N HIS A 7 -20.06 -9.68 7.79
CA HIS A 7 -20.73 -9.39 6.53
C HIS A 7 -19.77 -9.52 5.34
N ILE A 8 -18.55 -8.99 5.47
CA ILE A 8 -17.50 -9.07 4.43
C ILE A 8 -17.11 -10.52 4.18
N GLU A 9 -16.88 -11.31 5.24
CA GLU A 9 -16.57 -12.75 5.12
C GLU A 9 -17.64 -13.49 4.33
N LYS A 10 -18.91 -13.26 4.66
CA LYS A 10 -20.05 -13.87 3.95
C LYS A 10 -20.08 -13.51 2.46
N ILE A 11 -19.74 -12.27 2.11
CA ILE A 11 -19.64 -11.84 0.70
C ILE A 11 -18.51 -12.60 -0.01
N LEU A 12 -17.34 -12.68 0.61
CA LEU A 12 -16.16 -13.36 0.03
C LEU A 12 -16.40 -14.85 -0.16
N GLU A 13 -17.00 -15.53 0.84
CA GLU A 13 -17.40 -16.93 0.74
C GLU A 13 -18.40 -17.16 -0.38
N ASN A 14 -19.38 -16.26 -0.53
CA ASN A 14 -20.36 -16.38 -1.60
C ASN A 14 -19.71 -16.24 -2.98
N LYS A 15 -18.78 -15.29 -3.17
CA LYS A 15 -18.02 -15.14 -4.42
C LYS A 15 -17.27 -16.41 -4.78
N TYR A 16 -16.56 -17.00 -3.81
CA TYR A 16 -15.83 -18.25 -4.00
C TYR A 16 -16.77 -19.41 -4.39
N ARG A 17 -17.87 -19.58 -3.65
CA ARG A 17 -18.84 -20.65 -3.91
C ARG A 17 -19.46 -20.55 -5.30
N GLU A 18 -19.84 -19.34 -5.71
CA GLU A 18 -20.40 -19.10 -7.04
C GLU A 18 -19.35 -19.28 -8.14
N GLY A 19 -18.10 -18.85 -7.93
CA GLY A 19 -16.98 -19.12 -8.83
C GLY A 19 -16.77 -20.61 -9.06
N MET A 20 -16.78 -21.41 -7.98
CA MET A 20 -16.70 -22.88 -8.06
C MET A 20 -17.83 -23.49 -8.89
N LYS A 21 -19.06 -22.98 -8.78
CA LYS A 21 -20.18 -23.46 -9.61
C LYS A 21 -19.92 -23.20 -11.09
N ILE A 22 -19.49 -21.98 -11.45
CA ILE A 22 -19.17 -21.61 -12.83
C ILE A 22 -18.09 -22.54 -13.40
N ILE A 23 -17.00 -22.74 -12.65
CA ILE A 23 -15.90 -23.62 -13.06
C ILE A 23 -16.39 -25.07 -13.27
N ARG A 24 -17.24 -25.58 -12.37
CA ARG A 24 -17.76 -26.95 -12.50
C ARG A 24 -18.61 -27.17 -13.74
N MET A 25 -19.35 -26.13 -14.17
CA MET A 25 -20.30 -26.18 -15.28
C MET A 25 -19.64 -26.13 -16.66
N SER A 26 -18.38 -25.68 -16.77
CA SER A 26 -17.72 -25.47 -18.06
C SER A 26 -16.34 -26.12 -18.10
N LYS A 27 -16.07 -26.92 -19.15
CA LYS A 27 -14.74 -27.50 -19.39
C LYS A 27 -13.69 -26.41 -19.59
N THR A 28 -14.01 -25.40 -20.39
CA THR A 28 -13.15 -24.25 -20.67
C THR A 28 -12.78 -23.50 -19.39
N SER A 29 -13.72 -23.35 -18.46
CA SER A 29 -13.42 -22.69 -17.18
C SER A 29 -12.54 -23.52 -16.25
N LYS A 30 -12.58 -24.86 -16.33
CA LYS A 30 -11.63 -25.74 -15.64
C LYS A 30 -10.24 -25.64 -16.23
N GLU A 31 -10.14 -25.70 -17.56
CA GLU A 31 -8.88 -25.56 -18.29
C GLU A 31 -8.23 -24.19 -17.98
N LEU A 32 -9.03 -23.12 -18.01
CA LEU A 32 -8.58 -21.78 -17.65
C LEU A 32 -8.07 -21.70 -16.19
N LEU A 33 -8.76 -22.32 -15.23
CA LEU A 33 -8.28 -22.31 -13.83
C LEU A 33 -6.92 -23.00 -13.70
N GLU A 34 -6.72 -24.14 -14.36
CA GLU A 34 -5.45 -24.87 -14.30
C GLU A 34 -4.32 -24.07 -14.97
N GLU A 35 -4.59 -23.42 -16.10
CA GLU A 35 -3.61 -22.49 -16.72
C GLU A 35 -3.25 -21.33 -15.79
N LEU A 36 -4.22 -20.76 -15.07
CA LEU A 36 -3.97 -19.65 -14.15
C LEU A 36 -3.17 -20.09 -12.93
N LYS A 37 -3.37 -21.32 -12.42
CA LYS A 37 -2.55 -21.87 -11.34
C LYS A 37 -1.08 -22.02 -11.75
N GLU A 38 -0.84 -22.41 -13.00
CA GLU A 38 0.52 -22.54 -13.54
C GLU A 38 1.17 -21.16 -13.77
N LYS A 39 0.44 -20.22 -14.35
CA LYS A 39 0.95 -18.89 -14.72
C LYS A 39 1.02 -17.90 -13.55
N CYS A 40 0.20 -18.09 -12.51
CA CYS A 40 0.08 -17.20 -11.36
C CYS A 40 0.29 -17.96 -10.03
N PRO A 41 1.47 -18.57 -9.80
CA PRO A 41 1.71 -19.46 -8.67
C PRO A 41 1.71 -18.74 -7.31
N HIS A 42 1.87 -17.41 -7.28
CA HIS A 42 1.88 -16.63 -6.03
C HIS A 42 0.47 -16.15 -5.62
N VAL A 43 -0.53 -16.36 -6.47
CA VAL A 43 -1.92 -15.98 -6.19
C VAL A 43 -2.66 -17.15 -5.52
N PRO A 44 -3.30 -16.95 -4.36
CA PRO A 44 -4.06 -18.01 -3.71
C PRO A 44 -5.19 -18.54 -4.60
N GLU A 45 -5.36 -19.86 -4.67
CA GLU A 45 -6.41 -20.50 -5.50
C GLU A 45 -7.82 -19.96 -5.21
N LYS A 46 -8.12 -19.68 -3.94
CA LYS A 46 -9.41 -19.12 -3.52
C LYS A 46 -9.71 -17.79 -4.23
N GLU A 47 -8.69 -16.98 -4.47
CA GLU A 47 -8.82 -15.69 -5.14
C GLU A 47 -8.98 -15.89 -6.66
N LEU A 48 -8.20 -16.79 -7.28
CA LEU A 48 -8.36 -17.16 -8.70
C LEU A 48 -9.77 -17.67 -9.00
N VAL A 49 -10.30 -18.56 -8.16
CA VAL A 49 -11.68 -19.08 -8.28
C VAL A 49 -12.72 -17.96 -8.16
N SER A 50 -12.49 -16.99 -7.29
CA SER A 50 -13.42 -15.88 -7.06
C SER A 50 -13.50 -14.91 -8.25
N LEU A 51 -12.51 -14.90 -9.15
CA LEU A 51 -12.53 -14.10 -10.38
C LEU A 51 -13.65 -14.54 -11.34
N PHE A 52 -13.94 -15.84 -11.40
CA PHE A 52 -14.98 -16.40 -12.28
C PHE A 52 -16.37 -15.83 -11.99
N LYS A 53 -16.69 -15.52 -10.72
CA LYS A 53 -17.93 -14.80 -10.39
C LYS A 53 -17.81 -13.29 -10.60
N SER A 54 -16.67 -12.71 -10.25
CA SER A 54 -16.49 -11.26 -10.20
C SER A 54 -16.48 -10.61 -11.59
N VAL A 55 -15.93 -11.31 -12.59
CA VAL A 55 -15.76 -10.79 -13.96
C VAL A 55 -16.99 -11.08 -14.85
N ALA A 56 -17.79 -12.09 -14.50
CA ALA A 56 -18.98 -12.51 -15.24
C ALA A 56 -20.14 -11.48 -15.21
N ALA A 57 -20.03 -10.40 -14.43
CA ALA A 57 -21.04 -9.33 -14.38
C ALA A 57 -20.92 -8.37 -15.57
N GLY A 58 -21.42 -8.78 -16.74
CA GLY A 58 -21.63 -7.89 -17.90
C GLY A 58 -20.49 -7.78 -18.91
N THR A 59 -19.39 -8.52 -18.73
CA THR A 59 -18.25 -8.51 -19.66
C THR A 59 -18.49 -9.45 -20.84
N LYS A 60 -18.36 -8.96 -22.09
CA LYS A 60 -18.44 -9.82 -23.30
C LYS A 60 -17.23 -10.76 -23.46
N MET A 61 -16.09 -10.40 -22.88
CA MET A 61 -14.83 -11.17 -22.88
C MET A 61 -14.43 -11.57 -21.45
N VAL A 62 -15.24 -12.42 -20.83
CA VAL A 62 -15.07 -12.83 -19.42
C VAL A 62 -13.69 -13.46 -19.20
N ASP A 63 -13.25 -14.36 -20.08
CA ASP A 63 -11.98 -15.08 -19.92
C ASP A 63 -10.77 -14.12 -19.97
N SER A 64 -10.73 -13.19 -20.93
CA SER A 64 -9.66 -12.19 -21.03
C SER A 64 -9.55 -11.31 -19.79
N ALA A 65 -10.69 -10.94 -19.21
CA ALA A 65 -10.72 -10.14 -18.00
C ALA A 65 -10.32 -10.96 -16.75
N ILE A 66 -10.65 -12.26 -16.69
CA ILE A 66 -10.14 -13.16 -15.64
C ILE A 66 -8.61 -13.27 -15.74
N ILE A 67 -8.07 -13.53 -16.94
CA ILE A 67 -6.62 -13.63 -17.18
C ILE A 67 -5.91 -12.35 -16.77
N SER A 68 -6.43 -11.20 -17.20
CA SER A 68 -5.85 -9.90 -16.88
C SER A 68 -5.85 -9.62 -15.37
N ALA A 69 -6.95 -9.95 -14.68
CA ALA A 69 -7.04 -9.80 -13.23
C ALA A 69 -6.04 -10.72 -12.49
N ALA A 70 -5.93 -11.98 -12.89
CA ALA A 70 -4.98 -12.93 -12.30
C ALA A 70 -3.52 -12.48 -12.49
N HIS A 71 -3.15 -12.03 -13.70
CA HIS A 71 -1.82 -11.51 -13.97
C HIS A 71 -1.50 -10.25 -13.17
N ASN A 72 -2.47 -9.36 -12.95
CA ASN A 72 -2.29 -8.20 -12.08
C ASN A 72 -2.05 -8.61 -10.62
N MET A 73 -2.76 -9.64 -10.14
CA MET A 73 -2.58 -10.17 -8.79
C MET A 73 -1.19 -10.81 -8.64
N GLU A 74 -0.76 -11.59 -9.62
CA GLU A 74 0.59 -12.18 -9.69
C GLU A 74 1.68 -11.10 -9.72
N TYR A 75 1.50 -10.08 -10.56
CA TYR A 75 2.41 -8.93 -10.62
C TYR A 75 2.51 -8.24 -9.27
N ASN A 76 1.38 -7.96 -8.60
CA ASN A 76 1.39 -7.31 -7.30
C ASN A 76 2.00 -8.18 -6.19
N ALA A 77 1.83 -9.50 -6.26
CA ALA A 77 2.44 -10.44 -5.31
C ALA A 77 3.98 -10.49 -5.47
N THR A 78 4.47 -10.40 -6.70
CA THR A 78 5.90 -10.44 -7.03
C THR A 78 6.58 -9.07 -7.00
N HIS A 79 5.80 -7.99 -7.14
CA HIS A 79 6.26 -6.60 -7.15
C HIS A 79 5.52 -5.80 -6.06
N PRO A 80 5.78 -6.08 -4.78
CA PRO A 80 5.14 -5.35 -3.70
C PRO A 80 5.39 -3.85 -3.87
N PRO A 81 4.36 -3.01 -3.68
CA PRO A 81 4.50 -1.57 -3.85
C PRO A 81 5.62 -1.07 -2.94
N LYS A 82 6.53 -0.27 -3.49
CA LYS A 82 7.54 0.40 -2.68
C LYS A 82 6.82 1.20 -1.60
N PRO A 83 7.30 1.19 -0.34
CA PRO A 83 6.73 2.03 0.69
C PRO A 83 6.67 3.47 0.19
N GLU A 84 5.48 4.07 0.16
CA GLU A 84 5.33 5.47 -0.21
C GLU A 84 6.21 6.32 0.72
N LYS A 85 7.23 6.94 0.12
CA LYS A 85 8.01 7.98 0.79
C LYS A 85 7.19 9.26 0.86
N THR A 86 7.21 9.92 2.01
CA THR A 86 6.84 11.31 2.16
C THR A 86 8.05 12.19 1.86
N TRP A 87 7.82 13.47 1.57
CA TRP A 87 8.91 14.43 1.35
C TRP A 87 9.80 14.63 2.59
N LEU A 88 9.29 14.35 3.79
CA LEU A 88 10.07 14.38 5.04
C LEU A 88 11.05 13.19 5.16
N ASP A 89 10.87 12.11 4.38
CA ASP A 89 11.72 10.93 4.51
C ASP A 89 13.20 11.23 4.26
N ASP A 90 13.51 12.17 3.36
CA ASP A 90 14.90 12.51 3.05
C ASP A 90 15.56 13.37 4.15
N LEU A 91 14.75 14.00 5.01
CA LEU A 91 15.17 14.79 6.16
C LEU A 91 15.27 13.96 7.45
N PHE A 92 14.70 12.77 7.48
CA PHE A 92 14.67 11.89 8.64
C PHE A 92 15.86 10.92 8.66
N THR A 93 16.75 11.09 9.63
CA THR A 93 17.79 10.10 9.96
C THR A 93 17.20 8.84 10.61
N ASP A 94 17.95 7.75 10.66
CA ASP A 94 17.56 6.53 11.38
C ASP A 94 17.22 6.81 12.85
N VAL A 95 17.90 7.77 13.47
CA VAL A 95 17.64 8.20 14.85
C VAL A 95 16.30 8.93 14.95
N ALA A 96 16.00 9.85 14.02
CA ALA A 96 14.72 10.54 13.97
C ALA A 96 13.55 9.55 13.76
N ARG A 97 13.74 8.56 12.87
CA ARG A 97 12.74 7.51 12.58
C ARG A 97 12.42 6.63 13.78
N LYS A 98 13.37 6.43 14.69
CA LYS A 98 13.16 5.72 15.97
C LYS A 98 12.31 6.54 16.96
N ILE A 99 12.23 7.86 16.79
CA ILE A 99 11.44 8.74 17.66
C ILE A 99 9.99 8.81 17.18
N ILE A 100 9.78 9.08 15.89
CA ILE A 100 8.46 9.14 15.25
C ILE A 100 8.63 8.88 13.76
N LYS A 101 7.66 8.22 13.11
CA LYS A 101 7.70 8.07 11.65
C LYS A 101 7.24 9.36 10.97
N PRO A 102 7.78 9.72 9.78
CA PRO A 102 7.34 10.91 9.03
C PRO A 102 5.81 10.98 8.84
N LYS A 103 5.19 9.86 8.43
CA LYS A 103 3.73 9.76 8.28
C LYS A 103 2.95 10.01 9.58
N GLU A 104 3.50 9.62 10.73
CA GLU A 104 2.87 9.85 12.04
C GLU A 104 3.00 11.30 12.48
N LEU A 105 4.17 11.91 12.24
CA LEU A 105 4.38 13.32 12.51
C LEU A 105 3.42 14.19 11.71
N MET A 106 3.26 13.92 10.42
CA MET A 106 2.35 14.67 9.53
C MET A 106 0.88 14.60 9.97
N LYS A 107 0.47 13.54 10.69
CA LYS A 107 -0.89 13.44 11.26
C LYS A 107 -1.09 14.36 12.47
N ASN A 108 -0.01 14.71 13.18
CA ASN A 108 -0.05 15.66 14.29
C ASN A 108 0.11 17.09 13.77
N LYS A 109 -1.01 17.76 13.49
CA LYS A 109 -1.04 19.12 12.92
C LYS A 109 -0.14 20.11 13.66
N LYS A 110 -0.11 20.08 14.99
CA LYS A 110 0.68 21.01 15.80
C LYS A 110 2.18 20.74 15.66
N LEU A 111 2.59 19.49 15.87
CA LEU A 111 4.01 19.12 15.75
C LEU A 111 4.52 19.30 14.32
N TYR A 112 3.68 19.02 13.32
CA TYR A 112 4.00 19.25 11.92
C TYR A 112 4.19 20.73 11.61
N ALA A 113 3.29 21.61 12.06
CA ALA A 113 3.44 23.06 11.89
C ALA A 113 4.73 23.59 12.53
N GLU A 114 5.03 23.19 13.77
CA GLU A 114 6.27 23.56 14.47
C GLU A 114 7.53 23.07 13.71
N LEU A 115 7.46 21.89 13.07
CA LEU A 115 8.56 21.39 12.24
C LEU A 115 8.72 22.20 10.95
N ILE A 116 7.61 22.61 10.30
CA ILE A 116 7.67 23.44 9.10
C ILE A 116 8.30 24.80 9.43
N GLU A 117 7.90 25.45 10.52
CA GLU A 117 8.50 26.72 10.97
C GLU A 117 10.01 26.59 11.20
N LEU A 118 10.46 25.48 11.81
CA LEU A 118 11.88 25.19 11.98
C LEU A 118 12.60 25.06 10.63
N ILE A 119 12.01 24.35 9.66
CA ILE A 119 12.61 24.16 8.33
C ILE A 119 12.68 25.49 7.59
N SER A 120 11.58 26.25 7.56
CA SER A 120 11.54 27.57 6.91
C SER A 120 12.55 28.55 7.52
N GLY A 121 12.65 28.61 8.86
CA GLY A 121 13.65 29.47 9.52
C GLY A 121 15.10 28.97 9.37
N LEU A 122 15.31 27.70 8.98
CA LEU A 122 16.62 27.21 8.57
C LEU A 122 16.94 27.61 7.13
N GLU A 123 15.96 27.53 6.22
CA GLU A 123 16.09 27.89 4.80
C GLU A 123 16.37 29.37 4.61
N GLU A 124 15.66 30.26 5.33
CA GLU A 124 15.81 31.72 5.25
C GLU A 124 17.26 32.21 5.43
N LYS A 125 18.08 31.44 6.17
CA LYS A 125 19.51 31.77 6.38
C LYS A 125 20.37 31.59 5.14
N TYR A 126 19.82 30.98 4.10
CA TYR A 126 20.51 30.59 2.87
C TYR A 126 19.80 31.08 1.61
N ASP A 127 18.78 31.93 1.70
CA ASP A 127 18.07 32.45 0.52
C ASP A 127 19.03 33.20 -0.45
N ASP A 128 20.06 33.87 0.08
CA ASP A 128 21.09 34.60 -0.68
C ASP A 128 22.47 33.89 -0.71
N LYS A 129 22.53 32.61 -0.31
CA LYS A 129 23.79 31.86 -0.19
C LYS A 129 23.66 30.47 -0.81
N ASP A 130 24.79 29.78 -0.96
CA ASP A 130 24.74 28.37 -1.34
C ASP A 130 23.93 27.56 -0.32
N PRO A 131 23.03 26.68 -0.79
CA PRO A 131 22.19 25.88 0.09
C PRO A 131 23.07 24.99 0.97
N PRO A 132 22.73 24.84 2.25
CA PRO A 132 23.55 24.06 3.18
C PRO A 132 23.43 22.57 2.85
N ASP A 133 24.43 21.80 3.28
CA ASP A 133 24.34 20.35 3.25
C ASP A 133 23.08 19.88 4.01
N ILE A 134 22.28 19.02 3.38
CA ILE A 134 21.09 18.38 3.97
C ILE A 134 21.37 17.73 5.33
N ALA A 135 22.63 17.36 5.61
CA ALA A 135 23.10 16.89 6.91
C ALA A 135 22.80 17.90 8.05
N ILE A 136 22.86 19.20 7.78
CA ILE A 136 22.54 20.26 8.77
C ILE A 136 21.06 20.20 9.14
N PHE A 137 20.18 20.13 8.15
CA PHE A 137 18.73 19.95 8.37
C PHE A 137 18.44 18.67 9.15
N ARG A 138 19.00 17.54 8.71
CA ARG A 138 18.86 16.23 9.37
C ARG A 138 19.24 16.28 10.86
N ARG A 139 20.36 16.94 11.20
CA ARG A 139 20.80 17.10 12.59
C ARG A 139 19.83 17.96 13.40
N ARG A 140 19.43 19.12 12.88
CA ARG A 140 18.52 20.05 13.57
C ARG A 140 17.14 19.45 13.79
N ILE A 141 16.59 18.79 12.78
CA ILE A 141 15.31 18.07 12.85
C ILE A 141 15.39 16.95 13.89
N THR A 142 16.47 16.16 13.89
CA THR A 142 16.64 15.09 14.90
C THR A 142 16.67 15.65 16.33
N SER A 143 17.36 16.78 16.57
CA SER A 143 17.37 17.45 17.89
C SER A 143 15.99 17.98 18.28
N PHE A 144 15.29 18.65 17.36
CA PHE A 144 13.93 19.13 17.57
C PHE A 144 12.98 17.99 17.99
N LEU A 145 13.03 16.86 17.28
CA LEU A 145 12.20 15.70 17.59
C LEU A 145 12.54 15.11 18.96
N LYS A 146 13.81 15.05 19.34
CA LYS A 146 14.23 14.62 20.68
C LYS A 146 13.64 15.52 21.76
N GLU A 147 13.60 16.82 21.56
CA GLU A 147 13.09 17.78 22.56
C GLU A 147 11.57 17.76 22.66
N LYS A 148 10.87 17.68 21.53
CA LYS A 148 9.41 17.84 21.45
C LYS A 148 8.65 16.54 21.67
N VAL A 149 9.19 15.40 21.25
CA VAL A 149 8.52 14.09 21.34
C VAL A 149 8.87 13.35 22.63
N LYS A 150 10.12 13.48 23.15
CA LYS A 150 10.47 12.86 24.45
C LYS A 150 9.90 13.57 25.67
N LYS A 151 9.36 14.79 25.53
CA LYS A 151 8.70 15.52 26.63
C LYS A 151 7.27 15.00 26.91
N LYS A 152 7.02 13.71 26.68
CA LYS A 152 5.78 13.03 27.08
C LYS A 152 6.10 11.82 27.94
#